data_AF-F4NXA6-F1
#
_entry.id   AF-F4NXA6-F1
#
_cell.length_a   1.000
_cell.length_b   1.000
_cell.length_c   1.000
_cell.angle_alpha   90.00
_cell.angle_beta   90.00
_cell.angle_gamma   90.00
#
_symmetry.space_group_name_H-M   'P 1'
#
loop_
_entity.id
_entity.type
_entity.pdbx_description
1 polymer ?
#
loop_
_entity_poly.entity_id
_entity_poly.type
_entity_poly.pdbx_seq_one_letter_code
_entity_poly.pdbx_strand_id
1 'polypeptide(L)'
;MIGAVVHGPYFYTVFRALDRIFGYGRSIKTTVFKSLFTQVAFTPPFIALFLCMSAVMNNKDVWTTLKEKFIPININSCLIWPFLGIINFRWIPPNRQLIFINVCGIGWNTYMSF
;
A
#
# COMPACT_ATOMS: atom_id res chain seq x y z
N MET A 1 -3.22 14.64 2.83
CA MET A 1 -2.05 15.20 2.11
C MET A 1 -0.75 14.45 2.39
N ILE A 2 -0.45 14.00 3.63
CA ILE A 2 0.78 13.23 3.94
C ILE A 2 0.83 11.88 3.23
N GLY A 3 -0.32 11.20 3.08
CA GLY A 3 -0.46 10.02 2.23
C GLY A 3 0.10 10.27 0.83
N ALA A 4 -0.41 11.26 0.08
CA ALA A 4 0.04 11.51 -1.30
C ALA A 4 1.55 11.78 -1.45
N VAL A 5 2.18 12.48 -0.48
CA VAL A 5 3.60 12.88 -0.58
C VAL A 5 4.57 11.78 -0.18
N VAL A 6 4.21 10.91 0.77
CA VAL A 6 5.07 9.77 1.22
C VAL A 6 4.77 8.49 0.43
N HIS A 7 3.51 8.29 0.06
CA HIS A 7 3.04 7.13 -0.71
C HIS A 7 3.54 7.20 -2.16
N GLY A 8 3.70 8.39 -2.73
CA GLY A 8 4.26 8.61 -4.07
C GLY A 8 5.67 8.02 -4.26
N PRO A 9 6.69 8.52 -3.53
CA PRO A 9 8.07 8.06 -3.63
C PRO A 9 8.25 6.61 -3.18
N TYR A 10 7.56 6.18 -2.13
CA TYR A 10 7.67 4.83 -1.58
C TYR A 10 7.18 3.77 -2.57
N PHE A 11 5.98 3.95 -3.13
CA PHE A 11 5.48 2.99 -4.11
C PHE A 11 6.21 3.09 -5.45
N TYR A 12 6.71 4.27 -5.83
CA TYR A 12 7.55 4.41 -7.01
C TYR A 12 8.84 3.59 -6.91
N THR A 13 9.56 3.63 -5.77
CA THR A 13 10.78 2.84 -5.57
C THR A 13 10.48 1.35 -5.47
N VAL A 14 9.40 0.96 -4.79
CA VAL A 14 9.00 -0.44 -4.64
C VAL A 14 8.60 -1.07 -5.99
N PHE A 15 7.79 -0.40 -6.81
CA PHE A 15 7.43 -0.91 -8.14
C PHE A 15 8.62 -1.02 -9.06
N ARG A 16 9.50 -0.03 -9.04
CA ARG A 16 10.71 -0.05 -9.84
C ARG A 16 11.69 -1.13 -9.39
N ALA A 17 11.77 -1.42 -8.09
CA ALA A 17 12.55 -2.54 -7.54
C ALA A 17 11.94 -3.88 -7.94
N LEU A 18 10.62 -4.03 -7.85
CA LEU A 18 9.90 -5.25 -8.23
C LEU A 18 10.02 -5.56 -9.72
N ASP A 19 9.96 -4.54 -10.58
CA ASP A 19 10.18 -4.72 -12.02
C ASP A 19 11.63 -5.09 -12.35
N ARG A 20 12.59 -4.65 -11.53
CA ARG A 20 14.01 -5.01 -11.67
C ARG A 20 14.31 -6.44 -11.22
N ILE A 21 13.63 -6.92 -10.16
CA ILE A 21 13.86 -8.25 -9.56
C ILE A 21 13.09 -9.34 -10.33
N PHE A 22 11.82 -9.10 -10.67
CA PHE A 22 10.94 -10.11 -11.29
C PHE A 22 10.75 -9.92 -12.79
N GLY A 23 11.38 -8.90 -13.39
CA GLY A 23 11.23 -8.54 -14.79
C GLY A 23 9.87 -7.92 -15.14
N TYR A 24 9.77 -7.38 -16.36
CA TYR A 24 8.55 -6.77 -16.91
C TYR A 24 7.45 -7.79 -17.26
N GLY A 25 7.59 -9.05 -16.82
CA GLY A 25 6.64 -10.12 -17.12
C GLY A 25 5.26 -9.82 -16.53
N ARG A 26 4.26 -9.65 -17.39
CA ARG A 26 2.85 -9.43 -17.00
C ARG A 26 2.10 -10.74 -16.70
N SER A 27 2.77 -11.87 -16.56
CA SER A 27 2.12 -13.16 -16.33
C SER A 27 1.33 -13.15 -15.03
N ILE A 28 0.16 -13.81 -15.00
CA ILE A 28 -0.72 -13.83 -13.84
C ILE A 28 0.02 -14.30 -12.57
N LYS A 29 0.92 -15.29 -12.73
CA LYS A 29 1.75 -15.82 -11.64
C LYS A 29 2.71 -14.76 -11.10
N THR A 30 3.37 -14.01 -11.98
CA THR A 30 4.31 -12.94 -11.62
C THR A 30 3.59 -11.78 -10.93
N THR A 31 2.42 -11.38 -11.45
CA THR A 31 1.60 -10.31 -10.88
C THR A 31 1.05 -10.66 -9.49
N VAL A 32 0.55 -11.88 -9.31
CA VAL A 32 0.08 -12.36 -8.00
C VAL A 32 1.23 -12.41 -7.00
N PHE A 33 2.38 -12.95 -7.40
CA PHE A 33 3.55 -13.02 -6.53
C PHE A 33 4.08 -11.63 -6.15
N LYS A 34 4.20 -10.71 -7.11
CA LYS A 34 4.56 -9.31 -6.85
C LYS A 34 3.58 -8.65 -5.88
N SER A 35 2.27 -8.85 -6.08
CA SER A 35 1.22 -8.29 -5.22
C SER A 35 1.33 -8.81 -3.78
N LEU A 36 1.44 -10.13 -3.60
CA LEU A 36 1.59 -10.75 -2.27
C LEU A 36 2.89 -10.36 -1.59
N PHE A 37 4.00 -10.36 -2.32
CA PHE A 37 5.30 -9.94 -1.78
C PHE A 37 5.27 -8.48 -1.34
N THR A 38 4.65 -7.60 -2.13
CA THR A 38 4.44 -6.19 -1.75
C THR A 38 3.60 -6.10 -0.47
N GLN A 39 2.51 -6.87 -0.41
CA GLN A 39 1.63 -6.90 0.74
C GLN A 39 2.28 -7.38 2.03
N VAL A 40 3.20 -8.35 1.96
CA VAL A 40 3.82 -8.92 3.16
C VAL A 40 5.08 -8.14 3.56
N ALA A 41 5.90 -7.73 2.59
CA ALA A 41 7.19 -7.10 2.87
C ALA A 41 7.09 -5.57 3.05
N PHE A 42 6.20 -4.89 2.31
CA PHE A 42 6.19 -3.43 2.24
C PHE A 42 4.96 -2.78 2.88
N THR A 43 3.84 -3.48 2.99
CA THR A 43 2.63 -2.92 3.61
C THR A 43 2.71 -2.77 5.13
N PRO A 44 3.21 -3.74 5.93
CA PRO A 44 3.28 -3.59 7.39
C PRO A 44 4.14 -2.41 7.84
N PRO A 45 5.36 -2.19 7.27
CA PRO A 45 6.16 -1.00 7.57
C PRO A 45 5.46 0.30 7.19
N PHE A 46 4.77 0.29 6.04
CA PHE A 46 4.05 1.46 5.54
C PHE A 46 2.86 1.84 6.44
N ILE A 47 2.05 0.86 6.86
CA ILE A 47 0.92 1.08 7.79
C ILE A 47 1.43 1.57 9.14
N ALA A 48 2.50 0.97 9.67
CA ALA A 48 3.09 1.41 10.93
C ALA A 48 3.57 2.87 10.85
N LEU A 49 4.30 3.23 9.79
CA LEU A 49 4.76 4.61 9.58
C LEU A 49 3.59 5.59 9.46
N PHE A 50 2.55 5.22 8.71
CA PHE A 50 1.36 6.04 8.53
C PHE A 50 0.61 6.27 9.86
N LEU A 51 0.46 5.21 10.68
CA LEU A 51 -0.16 5.32 12.00
C LEU A 51 0.69 6.15 12.97
N CYS A 52 2.01 5.99 12.96
CA CYS A 52 2.92 6.83 13.75
C CYS A 52 2.77 8.31 13.39
N MET A 53 2.82 8.64 12.10
CA MET A 53 2.64 10.03 11.63
C MET A 53 1.26 10.57 11.99
N SER A 54 0.21 9.77 11.83
CA SER A 54 -1.16 10.15 12.19
C SER A 54 -1.31 10.41 13.68
N ALA A 55 -0.69 9.59 14.53
CA ALA A 55 -0.71 9.76 15.98
C ALA A 55 0.02 11.04 16.42
N VAL A 56 1.24 11.28 15.90
CA VAL A 56 2.01 12.50 16.17
C VAL A 56 1.23 13.76 15.76
N MET A 57 0.63 13.75 14.56
CA MET A 57 -0.11 14.90 14.04
C MET A 57 -1.40 15.20 14.84
N ASN A 58 -1.99 14.19 15.49
CA ASN A 58 -3.17 14.34 16.34
C ASN A 58 -2.84 14.49 17.84
N ASN A 59 -1.56 14.64 18.21
CA ASN A 59 -1.10 14.65 19.61
C ASN A 59 -1.60 13.44 20.43
N LYS A 60 -1.66 12.26 19.80
CA LYS A 60 -2.05 11.00 20.44
C LYS A 60 -0.82 10.14 20.73
N ASP A 61 -0.94 9.25 21.71
CA ASP A 61 0.11 8.27 21.97
C ASP A 61 0.25 7.30 20.79
N VAL A 62 1.49 7.22 20.27
CA VAL A 62 1.85 6.41 19.12
C VAL A 62 1.67 4.93 19.44
N TRP A 63 2.09 4.49 20.63
CA TRP A 63 2.05 3.09 21.02
C TRP A 63 0.63 2.56 21.16
N THR A 64 -0.25 3.35 21.78
CA THR A 64 -1.68 3.02 21.91
C THR A 64 -2.35 2.98 20.54
N THR A 65 -2.11 3.97 19.69
CA THR A 65 -2.66 4.02 18.33
C THR A 65 -2.20 2.84 17.47
N LEU A 66 -0.92 2.44 17.58
CA LEU A 66 -0.43 1.26 16.86
C LEU A 66 -1.11 -0.01 17.37
N LYS A 67 -1.15 -0.25 18.69
CA LYS A 67 -1.73 -1.48 19.23
C LYS A 67 -3.21 -1.65 18.85
N GLU A 68 -3.97 -0.56 18.89
CA GLU A 68 -5.40 -0.60 18.61
C GLU A 68 -5.71 -0.66 17.11
N LYS A 69 -4.96 0.09 16.28
CA LYS A 69 -5.32 0.26 14.86
C LYS A 69 -4.48 -0.58 13.90
N PHE A 70 -3.29 -1.00 14.26
CA PHE A 70 -2.38 -1.71 13.35
C PHE A 70 -2.97 -3.04 12.87
N ILE A 71 -3.40 -3.90 13.79
CA ILE A 71 -3.95 -5.22 13.46
C ILE A 71 -5.21 -5.12 12.60
N PRO A 72 -6.26 -4.37 13.00
CA PRO A 72 -7.47 -4.28 12.19
C PRO A 72 -7.15 -3.70 10.81
N ILE A 73 -6.38 -2.61 10.71
CA ILE A 73 -6.03 -2.00 9.42
C ILE A 73 -5.23 -2.95 8.54
N ASN A 74 -4.30 -3.72 9.10
CA ASN A 74 -3.48 -4.65 8.35
C ASN A 74 -4.30 -5.84 7.80
N ILE A 75 -5.21 -6.41 8.60
CA ILE A 75 -6.12 -7.48 8.15
C ILE A 75 -7.01 -6.98 7.03
N ASN A 76 -7.64 -5.83 7.24
CA ASN A 76 -8.55 -5.20 6.29
C ASN A 76 -7.82 -4.86 4.98
N SER A 77 -6.58 -4.40 5.09
CA SER A 77 -5.71 -4.16 3.94
C SER A 77 -5.37 -5.47 3.19
N CYS A 78 -5.17 -6.57 3.92
CA CYS A 78 -4.84 -7.86 3.31
C CYS A 78 -5.98 -8.46 2.48
N LEU A 79 -7.22 -8.01 2.65
CA LEU A 79 -8.35 -8.45 1.83
C LEU A 79 -8.44 -7.68 0.52
N ILE A 80 -8.22 -6.36 0.55
CA ILE A 80 -8.48 -5.49 -0.60
C ILE A 80 -7.24 -5.31 -1.47
N TRP A 81 -6.07 -5.10 -0.86
CA TRP A 81 -4.86 -4.74 -1.60
C TRP A 81 -4.28 -5.84 -2.48
N PRO A 82 -4.35 -7.15 -2.17
CA PRO A 82 -3.87 -8.17 -3.10
C PRO A 82 -4.64 -8.15 -4.42
N PHE A 83 -5.97 -7.99 -4.35
CA PHE A 83 -6.82 -7.87 -5.53
C PHE A 83 -6.44 -6.62 -6.32
N LEU A 84 -6.41 -5.45 -5.68
CA LEU A 84 -6.03 -4.19 -6.34
C LEU A 84 -4.62 -4.25 -6.94
N GLY A 85 -3.67 -4.89 -6.27
CA GLY A 85 -2.31 -5.08 -6.78
C GLY A 85 -2.28 -5.99 -8.01
N ILE A 86 -3.10 -7.05 -8.05
CA ILE A 86 -3.26 -7.88 -9.24
C ILE A 86 -3.81 -7.05 -10.40
N ILE A 87 -4.85 -6.26 -10.16
CA ILE A 87 -5.44 -5.37 -11.17
C ILE A 87 -4.38 -4.39 -11.70
N ASN A 88 -3.64 -3.77 -10.77
CA ASN A 88 -2.65 -2.76 -11.05
C ASN A 88 -1.49 -3.30 -11.91
N PHE A 89 -0.85 -4.40 -11.51
CA PHE A 89 0.27 -4.94 -12.26
C PHE A 89 -0.14 -5.66 -13.56
N ARG A 90 -1.39 -6.13 -13.67
CA ARG A 90 -1.88 -6.86 -14.84
C ARG A 90 -2.39 -5.93 -15.94
N TRP A 91 -3.22 -4.96 -15.59
CA TRP A 91 -3.95 -4.13 -16.55
C TRP A 91 -3.45 -2.68 -16.63
N ILE A 92 -2.81 -2.15 -15.58
CA ILE A 92 -2.36 -0.76 -15.57
C ILE A 92 -0.89 -0.69 -16.06
N PRO A 93 -0.59 0.18 -17.05
CA PRO A 93 0.79 0.35 -17.51
C PRO A 93 1.66 0.98 -16.40
N PRO A 94 2.97 0.67 -16.32
CA PRO A 94 3.84 1.04 -15.20
C PRO A 94 3.82 2.52 -14.83
N ASN A 95 3.70 3.40 -15.83
CA ASN A 95 3.61 4.85 -15.65
C ASN A 95 2.31 5.34 -14.99
N ARG A 96 1.23 4.52 -14.99
CA ARG A 96 -0.08 4.86 -14.40
C ARG A 96 -0.40 4.07 -13.13
N GLN A 97 0.44 3.11 -12.76
CA GLN A 97 0.24 2.25 -11.58
C GLN A 97 0.13 3.07 -10.29
N LEU A 98 0.95 4.11 -10.17
CA LEU A 98 0.93 5.02 -9.03
C LEU A 98 -0.40 5.77 -8.91
N ILE A 99 -0.94 6.25 -10.04
CA ILE A 99 -2.21 7.00 -10.06
C ILE A 99 -3.36 6.09 -9.61
N PHE A 100 -3.43 4.87 -10.15
CA PHE A 100 -4.45 3.89 -9.77
C PHE A 100 -4.43 3.59 -8.27
N ILE A 101 -3.24 3.34 -7.71
CA ILE A 101 -3.09 3.03 -6.29
C ILE A 101 -3.44 4.22 -5.40
N ASN A 102 -3.12 5.45 -5.82
CA ASN A 102 -3.56 6.63 -5.10
C ASN A 102 -5.08 6.79 -5.12
N VAL A 103 -5.74 6.56 -6.26
CA VAL A 103 -7.21 6.63 -6.36
C VAL A 103 -7.87 5.57 -5.46
N CYS A 104 -7.40 4.32 -5.50
CA CYS A 104 -7.87 3.28 -4.60
C CYS A 104 -7.58 3.61 -3.13
N GLY A 105 -6.43 4.22 -2.85
CA GLY A 105 -6.05 4.68 -1.52
C GLY A 105 -6.98 5.75 -0.96
N ILE A 106 -7.51 6.65 -1.80
CA ILE A 106 -8.55 7.60 -1.39
C ILE A 106 -9.82 6.83 -0.98
N GLY A 107 -10.28 5.90 -1.81
CA GLY A 107 -11.45 5.06 -1.48
C GLY A 107 -11.27 4.24 -0.21
N TRP A 108 -10.06 3.73 0.05
CA TRP A 108 -9.72 3.03 1.27
C TRP A 108 -9.77 3.92 2.52
N ASN A 109 -9.25 5.14 2.41
CA ASN A 109 -9.33 6.13 3.50
C ASN A 109 -10.79 6.49 3.78
N THR A 110 -11.63 6.64 2.76
CA THR A 110 -13.07 6.86 2.93
C THR A 110 -13.75 5.69 3.63
N TYR A 111 -13.44 4.44 3.24
CA TYR A 111 -13.99 3.24 3.88
C TYR A 111 -13.63 3.14 5.37
N MET A 112 -12.41 3.53 5.75
CA MET A 112 -11.99 3.56 7.15
C MET A 112 -12.52 4.76 7.94
N SER A 113 -13.03 5.79 7.26
CA SER A 113 -13.58 7.00 7.88
C SER A 113 -15.05 6.86 8.28
N PHE A 114 -15.75 5.86 7.75
CA PHE A 114 -17.09 5.43 8.17
C PHE A 114 -16.99 4.31 9.21
#